data_AF-A0AAE4BUM4-F1
#
_entry.id   AF-A0AAE4BUM4-F1
#
_cell.length_a   1.000
_cell.length_b   1.000
_cell.length_c   1.000
_cell.angle_alpha   90.00
_cell.angle_beta   90.00
_cell.angle_gamma   90.00
#
_symmetry.space_group_name_H-M   'P 1'
#
loop_
_entity.id
_entity.type
_entity.pdbx_description
1 polymer ?
#
loop_
_entity_poly.entity_id
_entity_poly.type
_entity_poly.pdbx_seq_one_letter_code
_entity_poly.pdbx_strand_id
1 'polypeptide(L)'
;MNEFLKLNGNKLRFAFFITSLLFLAIVLTVLAIGFVNGKFPDEFLLATILLGAGIGFPVFILTITCFEWLSKAKVRKNAFAKNPFNKLDKIGFSSFLINEKSKWVFTEESKVAVINGFKIEVEITRESPDIIQFKAKVHRKRIDYDGLKQLEKCFEGYSIILGYGEIIKVYNIDGVTIMSHLQLESDLIKFTELLKNKQFEPQKNIEY
;
A
#
# COMPACT_ATOMS: atom_id res chain seq x y z
N MET A 1 -4.38 -12.79 12.20
CA MET A 1 -5.83 -12.85 11.96
C MET A 1 -6.61 -11.91 12.86
N ASN A 2 -6.45 -11.99 14.19
CA ASN A 2 -7.18 -11.12 15.14
C ASN A 2 -6.98 -9.62 14.89
N GLU A 3 -5.75 -9.21 14.62
CA GLU A 3 -5.42 -7.81 14.31
C GLU A 3 -6.04 -7.33 12.99
N PHE A 4 -6.01 -8.17 11.95
CA PHE A 4 -6.66 -7.86 10.67
C PHE A 4 -8.15 -7.60 10.86
N LEU A 5 -8.86 -8.52 11.51
CA LEU A 5 -10.30 -8.39 11.75
C LEU A 5 -10.62 -7.19 12.65
N LYS A 6 -9.77 -6.89 13.63
CA LYS A 6 -9.90 -5.70 14.49
C LYS A 6 -9.79 -4.41 13.68
N LEU A 7 -8.83 -4.32 12.77
CA LEU A 7 -8.58 -3.11 11.98
C LEU A 7 -9.54 -2.96 10.78
N ASN A 8 -10.01 -4.07 10.21
CA ASN A 8 -10.69 -4.09 8.91
C ASN A 8 -12.10 -4.69 8.93
N GLY A 9 -12.64 -5.10 10.09
CA GLY A 9 -13.95 -5.76 10.18
C GLY A 9 -15.09 -4.96 9.54
N ASN A 10 -15.13 -3.64 9.75
CA ASN A 10 -16.14 -2.78 9.14
C ASN A 10 -15.97 -2.67 7.61
N LYS A 11 -14.72 -2.66 7.12
CA LYS A 11 -14.40 -2.61 5.69
C LYS A 11 -14.79 -3.92 4.99
N LEU A 12 -14.56 -5.06 5.64
CA LEU A 12 -15.00 -6.37 5.13
C LEU A 12 -16.51 -6.45 4.97
N ARG A 13 -17.27 -5.99 5.97
CA ARG A 13 -18.74 -5.95 5.90
C ARG A 13 -19.22 -5.05 4.76
N PHE A 14 -18.63 -3.86 4.64
CA PHE A 14 -18.94 -2.93 3.57
C PHE A 14 -18.62 -3.53 2.19
N ALA A 15 -17.42 -4.07 2.01
CA ALA A 15 -17.00 -4.68 0.76
C ALA A 15 -17.86 -5.90 0.39
N PHE A 16 -18.22 -6.74 1.36
CA PHE A 16 -19.16 -7.85 1.16
C PHE A 16 -20.50 -7.35 0.63
N PHE A 17 -21.09 -6.37 1.30
CA PHE A 17 -22.39 -5.83 0.93
C PHE A 17 -22.39 -5.24 -0.48
N ILE A 18 -21.40 -4.40 -0.79
CA ILE A 18 -21.28 -3.76 -2.10
C ILE A 18 -21.03 -4.79 -3.21
N THR A 19 -20.10 -5.73 -3.01
CA THR A 19 -19.82 -6.77 -4.03
C THR A 19 -21.03 -7.67 -4.25
N SER A 20 -21.71 -8.10 -3.17
CA SER A 20 -22.94 -8.88 -3.25
C SER A 20 -24.01 -8.15 -4.07
N LEU A 21 -24.25 -6.86 -3.79
CA LEU A 21 -25.21 -6.05 -4.52
C LEU A 21 -24.86 -5.93 -6.00
N LEU A 22 -23.58 -5.70 -6.33
CA LEU A 22 -23.10 -5.59 -7.70
C LEU A 22 -23.29 -6.90 -8.48
N PHE A 23 -22.88 -8.03 -7.92
CA PHE A 23 -23.02 -9.33 -8.59
C PHE A 23 -24.49 -9.71 -8.76
N LEU A 24 -25.33 -9.47 -7.74
CA LEU A 24 -26.77 -9.70 -7.86
C LEU A 24 -27.39 -8.81 -8.94
N ALA A 25 -27.04 -7.52 -9.01
CA ALA A 25 -27.57 -6.62 -10.03
C ALA A 25 -27.22 -7.09 -11.46
N ILE A 26 -25.97 -7.52 -11.68
CA ILE A 26 -25.52 -8.08 -12.96
C ILE A 26 -26.32 -9.34 -13.30
N VAL A 27 -26.41 -10.27 -12.35
CA VAL A 27 -27.12 -11.54 -12.55
C VAL A 27 -28.61 -11.34 -12.80
N LEU A 28 -29.28 -10.46 -12.04
CA LEU A 28 -30.69 -10.15 -12.23
C LEU A 28 -30.95 -9.53 -13.61
N THR A 29 -30.02 -8.72 -14.12
CA THR A 29 -30.11 -8.17 -15.49
C THR A 29 -30.03 -9.28 -16.52
N VAL A 30 -29.10 -10.22 -16.38
CA VAL A 30 -28.98 -11.38 -17.29
C VAL A 30 -30.21 -12.28 -17.21
N LEU A 31 -30.75 -12.52 -16.02
CA LEU A 31 -31.97 -13.30 -15.81
C LEU A 31 -33.20 -12.63 -16.43
N ALA A 32 -33.31 -11.30 -16.32
CA ALA A 32 -34.39 -10.55 -16.96
C ALA A 32 -34.34 -10.67 -18.49
N ILE A 33 -33.14 -10.59 -19.07
CA ILE A 33 -32.94 -10.83 -20.52
C ILE A 33 -33.31 -12.27 -20.88
N GLY A 34 -32.87 -13.25 -20.08
CA GLY A 34 -33.20 -14.67 -20.29
C GLY A 34 -34.71 -14.92 -20.25
N PHE A 35 -35.41 -14.29 -19.30
CA PHE A 35 -36.86 -14.37 -19.16
C PHE A 35 -37.60 -13.83 -20.39
N VAL A 36 -37.23 -12.63 -20.87
CA VAL A 36 -37.84 -12.01 -22.06
C VAL A 36 -37.65 -12.87 -23.31
N ASN A 37 -36.54 -13.61 -23.40
CA ASN A 37 -36.25 -14.51 -24.52
C ASN A 37 -36.78 -15.94 -24.35
N GLY A 38 -37.57 -16.22 -23.29
CA GLY A 38 -38.11 -17.55 -23.01
C GLY A 38 -37.05 -18.59 -22.61
N LYS A 39 -35.85 -18.15 -22.21
CA LYS A 39 -34.71 -18.98 -21.79
C LYS A 39 -34.47 -18.82 -20.29
N PHE A 40 -35.48 -19.11 -19.48
CA PHE A 40 -35.38 -19.00 -18.03
C PHE A 40 -34.84 -20.30 -17.42
N PRO A 41 -33.90 -20.23 -16.46
CA PRO A 41 -33.37 -21.42 -15.79
C PRO A 41 -34.44 -22.12 -14.94
N ASP A 42 -34.23 -23.40 -14.63
CA ASP A 42 -35.02 -24.11 -13.64
C ASP A 42 -34.77 -23.55 -12.22
N GLU A 43 -35.66 -23.88 -11.28
CA GLU A 43 -35.66 -23.34 -9.92
C GLU A 43 -34.36 -23.63 -9.16
N PHE A 44 -33.79 -24.82 -9.35
CA PHE A 44 -32.56 -25.22 -8.68
C PHE A 44 -31.35 -24.46 -9.23
N LEU A 45 -31.27 -24.33 -10.56
CA LEU A 45 -30.23 -23.53 -11.21
C LEU A 45 -30.35 -22.05 -10.83
N LEU A 46 -31.57 -21.50 -10.77
CA LEU A 46 -31.83 -20.13 -10.33
C LEU A 46 -31.33 -19.88 -8.90
N ALA A 47 -31.69 -20.76 -7.95
CA ALA A 47 -31.24 -20.64 -6.57
C ALA A 47 -29.70 -20.69 -6.46
N THR A 48 -29.08 -21.60 -7.22
CA THR A 48 -27.62 -21.74 -7.27
C THR A 48 -26.95 -20.47 -7.81
N ILE A 49 -27.51 -19.88 -8.88
CA ILE A 49 -27.01 -18.63 -9.47
C ILE A 49 -27.11 -17.48 -8.46
N LEU A 50 -28.24 -17.33 -7.77
CA LEU A 50 -28.45 -16.25 -6.80
C LEU A 50 -27.54 -16.39 -5.57
N LEU A 51 -27.38 -17.61 -5.03
CA LEU A 51 -26.47 -17.87 -3.92
C LEU A 51 -25.01 -17.67 -4.31
N GLY A 52 -24.63 -18.14 -5.50
CA GLY A 52 -23.29 -17.93 -6.06
C GLY A 52 -22.97 -16.44 -6.21
N ALA A 53 -23.88 -15.66 -6.80
CA ALA A 53 -23.71 -14.23 -7.01
C ALA A 53 -23.75 -13.41 -5.71
N GLY A 54 -24.72 -13.69 -4.84
CA GLY A 54 -24.93 -12.91 -3.62
C GLY A 54 -23.99 -13.26 -2.48
N ILE A 55 -23.46 -14.48 -2.43
CA ILE A 55 -22.62 -14.96 -1.32
C ILE A 55 -21.31 -15.54 -1.83
N GLY A 56 -21.35 -16.51 -2.75
CA GLY A 56 -20.18 -17.25 -3.19
C GLY A 56 -19.05 -16.37 -3.72
N PHE A 57 -19.32 -15.58 -4.76
CA PHE A 57 -18.34 -14.68 -5.37
C PHE A 57 -17.84 -13.59 -4.41
N PRO A 58 -18.71 -12.87 -3.66
CA PRO A 58 -18.27 -11.94 -2.63
C PRO A 58 -17.33 -12.56 -1.59
N VAL A 59 -17.66 -13.74 -1.04
CA VAL A 59 -16.80 -14.43 -0.07
C VAL A 59 -15.47 -14.81 -0.70
N PHE A 60 -15.47 -15.31 -1.94
CA PHE A 60 -14.25 -15.70 -2.65
C PHE A 60 -13.29 -14.51 -2.86
N ILE A 61 -13.80 -13.38 -3.33
CA ILE A 61 -13.00 -12.15 -3.55
C ILE A 61 -12.45 -11.61 -2.23
N LEU A 62 -13.27 -11.56 -1.19
CA LEU A 62 -12.82 -11.14 0.15
C LEU A 62 -11.76 -12.08 0.71
N THR A 63 -11.87 -13.37 0.44
CA THR A 63 -10.88 -14.36 0.85
C THR A 63 -9.53 -14.09 0.17
N ILE A 64 -9.52 -13.89 -1.15
CA ILE A 64 -8.29 -13.56 -1.90
C ILE A 64 -7.64 -12.29 -1.36
N THR A 65 -8.40 -11.22 -1.21
CA THR A 65 -7.89 -9.92 -0.74
C THR A 65 -7.40 -9.99 0.72
N CYS A 66 -8.05 -10.78 1.58
CA CYS A 66 -7.57 -11.07 2.93
C CYS A 66 -6.22 -11.82 2.90
N PHE A 67 -6.08 -12.84 2.06
CA PHE A 67 -4.81 -13.56 1.89
C PHE A 67 -3.69 -12.65 1.39
N GLU A 68 -4.00 -11.76 0.44
CA GLU A 68 -3.06 -10.77 -0.06
C GLU A 68 -2.57 -9.84 1.06
N TRP A 69 -3.49 -9.31 1.87
CA TRP A 69 -3.15 -8.48 3.03
C TRP A 69 -2.27 -9.24 4.03
N LEU A 70 -2.63 -10.47 4.38
CA LEU A 70 -1.88 -11.29 5.33
C LEU A 70 -0.46 -11.59 4.82
N SER A 71 -0.33 -11.84 3.52
CA SER A 71 0.96 -12.05 2.87
C SER A 71 1.83 -10.80 2.97
N LYS A 72 1.28 -9.64 2.61
CA LYS A 72 1.99 -8.35 2.70
C LYS A 72 2.40 -8.01 4.13
N ALA A 73 1.50 -8.22 5.10
CA ALA A 73 1.79 -8.03 6.52
C ALA A 73 2.93 -8.94 7.01
N LYS A 74 2.95 -10.21 6.57
CA LYS A 74 4.03 -11.15 6.89
C LYS A 74 5.37 -10.70 6.32
N VAL A 75 5.41 -10.29 5.05
CA VAL A 75 6.62 -9.76 4.40
C VAL A 75 7.16 -8.54 5.15
N ARG A 76 6.28 -7.58 5.46
CA ARG A 76 6.65 -6.36 6.20
C ARG A 76 7.21 -6.68 7.59
N LYS A 77 6.55 -7.57 8.34
CA LYS A 77 7.01 -8.01 9.66
C LYS A 77 8.40 -8.64 9.60
N ASN A 78 8.65 -9.49 8.61
CA ASN A 78 9.95 -10.15 8.44
C ASN A 78 11.05 -9.13 8.11
N ALA A 79 10.78 -8.18 7.23
CA ALA A 79 11.73 -7.14 6.88
C ALA A 79 12.06 -6.21 8.06
N PHE A 80 11.04 -5.81 8.84
CA PHE A 80 11.25 -5.00 10.06
C PHE A 80 11.91 -5.79 11.20
N ALA A 81 11.98 -7.11 11.13
CA ALA A 81 12.73 -7.92 12.11
C ALA A 81 14.23 -7.97 11.80
N LYS A 82 14.65 -7.66 10.55
CA LYS A 82 16.06 -7.68 10.13
C LYS A 82 16.79 -6.39 10.56
N ASN A 83 18.08 -6.49 10.86
CA ASN A 83 18.95 -5.33 11.06
C ASN A 83 19.19 -4.61 9.71
N PRO A 84 19.30 -3.26 9.67
CA PRO A 84 19.08 -2.28 10.75
C PRO A 84 17.61 -1.89 11.00
N PHE A 85 16.66 -2.43 10.23
CA PHE A 85 15.26 -2.01 10.25
C PHE A 85 14.49 -2.34 11.54
N ASN A 86 15.00 -3.30 12.31
CA ASN A 86 14.50 -3.59 13.65
C ASN A 86 14.79 -2.50 14.70
N LYS A 87 15.61 -1.51 14.35
CA LYS A 87 15.99 -0.38 15.22
C LYS A 87 15.51 0.97 14.67
N LEU A 88 14.51 0.96 13.78
CA LEU A 88 13.95 2.20 13.21
C LEU A 88 13.37 3.14 14.29
N ASP A 89 12.88 2.60 15.40
CA ASP A 89 12.46 3.36 16.58
C ASP A 89 13.57 4.26 17.13
N LYS A 90 14.83 3.80 17.10
CA LYS A 90 16.00 4.60 17.51
C LYS A 90 16.30 5.78 16.60
N ILE A 91 15.83 5.71 15.34
CA ILE A 91 15.94 6.77 14.32
C ILE A 91 14.70 7.69 14.37
N GLY A 92 13.78 7.48 15.33
CA GLY A 92 12.57 8.29 15.50
C GLY A 92 11.39 7.82 14.65
N PHE A 93 11.42 6.61 14.08
CA PHE A 93 10.25 6.04 13.43
C PHE A 93 9.25 5.52 14.45
N SER A 94 7.97 5.80 14.21
CA SER A 94 6.85 5.29 14.98
C SER A 94 5.88 4.53 14.09
N SER A 95 5.12 3.61 14.66
CA SER A 95 4.06 2.91 13.94
C SER A 95 2.92 3.87 13.60
N PHE A 96 2.40 3.75 12.38
CA PHE A 96 1.28 4.55 11.89
C PHE A 96 0.33 3.68 11.07
N LEU A 97 -0.98 3.90 11.22
CA LEU A 97 -1.99 3.19 10.45
C LEU A 97 -2.28 3.93 9.16
N ILE A 98 -1.96 3.31 8.02
CA ILE A 98 -2.34 3.83 6.71
C ILE A 98 -3.73 3.35 6.33
N ASN A 99 -4.45 4.17 5.57
CA ASN A 99 -5.80 3.90 5.06
C ASN A 99 -6.88 3.73 6.13
N GLU A 100 -6.65 4.11 7.39
CA GLU A 100 -7.61 3.91 8.49
C GLU A 100 -9.02 4.40 8.13
N LYS A 101 -9.12 5.61 7.54
CA LYS A 101 -10.39 6.23 7.15
C LYS A 101 -10.97 5.72 5.82
N SER A 102 -10.19 5.01 5.00
CA SER A 102 -10.66 4.50 3.71
C SER A 102 -11.61 3.32 3.89
N LYS A 103 -12.75 3.33 3.19
CA LYS A 103 -13.67 2.17 3.13
C LYS A 103 -13.26 1.13 2.10
N TRP A 104 -12.42 1.51 1.14
CA TRP A 104 -12.09 0.71 -0.04
C TRP A 104 -10.77 -0.04 0.08
N VAL A 105 -9.84 0.49 0.89
CA VAL A 105 -8.52 -0.09 1.08
C VAL A 105 -8.36 -0.54 2.52
N PHE A 106 -7.81 -1.74 2.72
CA PHE A 106 -7.55 -2.22 4.07
C PHE A 106 -6.53 -1.34 4.79
N THR A 107 -6.77 -1.17 6.08
CA THR A 107 -5.83 -0.54 7.01
C THR A 107 -4.59 -1.41 7.12
N GLU A 108 -3.42 -0.80 7.01
CA GLU A 108 -2.14 -1.47 7.21
C GLU A 108 -1.30 -0.68 8.23
N GLU A 109 -0.43 -1.36 8.95
CA GLU A 109 0.54 -0.71 9.83
C GLU A 109 1.84 -0.42 9.06
N SER A 110 2.23 0.84 9.00
CA SER A 110 3.48 1.33 8.41
C SER A 110 4.37 1.98 9.48
N LYS A 111 5.59 2.36 9.13
CA LYS A 111 6.48 3.14 9.99
C LYS A 111 6.72 4.52 9.40
N VAL A 112 6.73 5.54 10.25
CA VAL A 112 6.93 6.93 9.82
C VAL A 112 7.84 7.70 10.77
N ALA A 113 8.72 8.53 10.22
CA ALA A 113 9.55 9.48 10.97
C ALA A 113 9.50 10.86 10.31
N VAL A 114 9.92 11.88 11.05
CA VAL A 114 10.21 13.21 10.50
C VAL A 114 11.72 13.43 10.55
N ILE A 115 12.35 13.51 9.39
CA ILE A 115 13.79 13.76 9.27
C ILE A 115 13.98 15.04 8.46
N ASN A 116 14.68 16.02 9.03
CA ASN A 116 14.92 17.31 8.39
C ASN A 116 13.64 18.04 7.91
N GLY A 117 12.51 17.78 8.56
CA GLY A 117 11.20 18.34 8.22
C GLY A 117 10.42 17.56 7.15
N PHE A 118 11.00 16.51 6.55
CA PHE A 118 10.31 15.60 5.65
C PHE A 118 9.68 14.45 6.42
N LYS A 119 8.40 14.18 6.16
CA LYS A 119 7.74 12.96 6.61
C LYS A 119 8.19 11.81 5.73
N ILE A 120 8.91 10.85 6.32
CA ILE A 120 9.41 9.66 5.65
C ILE A 120 8.56 8.46 6.07
N GLU A 121 7.88 7.88 5.10
CA GLU A 121 7.09 6.66 5.26
C GLU A 121 7.88 5.45 4.76
N VAL A 122 7.82 4.34 5.49
CA VAL A 122 8.50 3.10 5.11
C VAL A 122 7.54 2.15 4.43
N GLU A 123 7.81 1.79 3.19
CA GLU A 123 6.99 0.86 2.42
C GLU A 123 7.78 -0.37 1.98
N ILE A 124 7.09 -1.51 2.00
CA ILE A 124 7.57 -2.80 1.52
C ILE A 124 6.41 -3.43 0.75
N THR A 125 6.69 -3.79 -0.50
CA THR A 125 5.71 -4.38 -1.41
C THR A 125 5.87 -5.89 -1.46
N ARG A 126 4.83 -6.60 -1.90
CA ARG A 126 4.86 -8.06 -2.02
C ARG A 126 5.71 -8.50 -3.21
N GLU A 127 5.67 -7.71 -4.28
CA GLU A 127 6.37 -7.94 -5.54
C GLU A 127 7.89 -7.80 -5.39
N SER A 128 8.33 -7.06 -4.37
CA SER A 128 9.74 -6.84 -4.07
C SER A 128 9.99 -6.96 -2.56
N PRO A 129 9.87 -8.19 -2.01
CA PRO A 129 9.94 -8.42 -0.57
C PRO A 129 11.32 -8.15 0.02
N ASP A 130 12.35 -8.17 -0.83
CA ASP A 130 13.75 -7.91 -0.47
C ASP A 130 14.11 -6.42 -0.60
N ILE A 131 13.13 -5.56 -0.91
CA ILE A 131 13.33 -4.13 -1.08
C ILE A 131 12.52 -3.37 -0.04
N ILE A 132 13.18 -2.45 0.65
CA ILE A 132 12.54 -1.48 1.54
C ILE A 132 12.69 -0.08 0.98
N GLN A 133 11.57 0.65 0.96
CA GLN A 133 11.45 1.98 0.40
C GLN A 133 11.21 2.99 1.50
N PHE A 134 11.99 4.06 1.52
CA PHE A 134 11.81 5.22 2.39
C PHE A 134 11.29 6.37 1.55
N LYS A 135 9.99 6.65 1.66
CA LYS A 135 9.25 7.60 0.84
C LYS A 135 9.17 8.95 1.54
N ALA A 136 9.91 9.93 1.05
CA ALA A 136 9.77 11.31 1.47
C ALA A 136 8.62 11.98 0.70
N LYS A 137 7.60 12.46 1.42
CA LYS A 137 6.46 13.16 0.82
C LYS A 137 6.83 14.63 0.57
N VAL A 138 6.67 15.08 -0.67
CA VAL A 138 7.13 16.41 -1.12
C VAL A 138 6.02 17.14 -1.87
N HIS A 139 6.01 18.47 -1.80
CA HIS A 139 5.15 19.25 -2.68
C HIS A 139 5.53 19.03 -4.14
N ARG A 140 4.51 18.94 -4.99
CA ARG A 140 4.71 18.75 -6.42
C ARG A 140 5.43 19.97 -7.00
N LYS A 141 6.69 19.77 -7.36
CA LYS A 141 7.45 20.73 -8.16
C LYS A 141 7.08 20.55 -9.63
N ARG A 142 6.77 21.64 -10.34
CA ARG A 142 6.70 21.62 -11.80
C ARG A 142 8.13 21.57 -12.31
N ILE A 143 8.49 20.48 -12.97
CA ILE A 143 9.81 20.24 -13.55
C ILE A 143 9.55 19.89 -15.01
N ASP A 144 10.30 20.51 -15.90
CA ASP A 144 10.28 20.19 -17.33
C ASP A 144 10.99 18.86 -17.61
N TYR A 145 10.93 18.40 -18.86
CA TYR A 145 11.54 17.12 -19.23
C TYR A 145 13.06 17.09 -19.00
N ASP A 146 13.75 18.18 -19.32
CA ASP A 146 15.20 18.27 -19.17
C ASP A 146 15.62 18.33 -17.70
N GLY A 147 14.90 19.09 -16.87
CA GLY A 147 15.11 19.12 -15.43
C GLY A 147 14.83 17.76 -14.77
N LEU A 148 13.81 17.03 -15.24
CA LEU A 148 13.52 15.67 -14.76
C LEU A 148 14.67 14.71 -15.09
N LYS A 149 15.14 14.72 -16.34
CA LYS A 149 16.28 13.89 -16.78
C LYS A 149 17.56 14.21 -16.00
N GLN A 150 17.80 15.48 -15.68
CA GLN A 150 18.94 15.88 -14.85
C GLN A 150 18.82 15.38 -13.40
N LEU A 151 17.61 15.43 -12.83
CA LEU A 151 17.36 14.90 -11.50
C LEU A 151 17.50 13.39 -11.43
N GLU A 152 16.97 12.66 -12.41
CA GLU A 152 17.13 11.21 -12.51
C GLU A 152 18.61 10.82 -12.53
N LYS A 153 19.42 11.48 -13.37
CA LYS A 153 20.88 11.28 -13.39
C LYS A 153 21.56 11.63 -12.07
N CYS A 154 21.12 12.68 -11.37
CA CYS A 154 21.65 13.02 -10.05
C CYS A 154 21.33 11.94 -9.00
N PHE A 155 20.23 11.20 -9.18
CA PHE A 155 19.67 10.27 -8.20
C PHE A 155 20.05 8.81 -8.43
N GLU A 156 20.44 8.47 -9.67
CA GLU A 156 20.87 7.12 -10.07
C GLU A 156 21.98 6.57 -9.16
N GLY A 157 22.98 7.39 -8.83
CA GLY A 157 24.09 7.02 -7.94
C GLY A 157 23.74 6.85 -6.46
N TYR A 158 22.51 7.20 -6.06
CA TYR A 158 22.06 7.17 -4.66
C TYR A 158 20.91 6.21 -4.41
N SER A 159 20.50 5.39 -5.39
CA SER A 159 19.33 4.51 -5.30
C SER A 159 18.05 5.28 -4.92
N ILE A 160 17.88 6.47 -5.52
CA ILE A 160 16.71 7.33 -5.33
C ILE A 160 15.84 7.28 -6.58
N ILE A 161 14.53 7.11 -6.40
CA ILE A 161 13.53 7.07 -7.46
C ILE A 161 12.57 8.25 -7.29
N LEU A 162 12.26 8.92 -8.41
CA LEU A 162 11.23 9.95 -8.46
C LEU A 162 9.84 9.29 -8.58
N GLY A 163 9.00 9.51 -7.58
CA GLY A 163 7.59 9.13 -7.59
C GLY A 163 6.68 10.32 -7.83
N TYR A 164 5.39 10.06 -7.99
CA TYR A 164 4.39 11.12 -8.13
C TYR A 164 4.07 11.75 -6.77
N GLY A 165 4.66 12.92 -6.48
CA GLY A 165 4.50 13.61 -5.18
C GLY A 165 5.33 13.01 -4.05
N GLU A 166 6.25 12.10 -4.37
CA GLU A 166 7.14 11.46 -3.41
C GLU A 166 8.52 11.22 -4.02
N ILE A 167 9.55 11.21 -3.18
CA ILE A 167 10.90 10.82 -3.56
C ILE A 167 11.29 9.63 -2.70
N ILE A 168 11.76 8.57 -3.34
CA ILE A 168 11.86 7.25 -2.74
C ILE A 168 13.32 6.85 -2.67
N LYS A 169 13.84 6.65 -1.46
CA LYS A 169 15.14 6.02 -1.25
C LYS A 169 14.96 4.51 -1.10
N VAL A 170 15.70 3.74 -1.88
CA VAL A 170 15.53 2.28 -1.98
C VAL A 170 16.72 1.56 -1.36
N TYR A 171 16.46 0.51 -0.57
CA TYR A 171 17.48 -0.38 -0.05
C TYR A 171 17.12 -1.83 -0.33
N ASN A 172 18.11 -2.62 -0.75
CA ASN A 172 18.01 -4.07 -0.72
C ASN A 172 18.26 -4.54 0.71
N ILE A 173 17.31 -5.28 1.28
CA ILE A 173 17.31 -5.71 2.67
C ILE A 173 18.53 -6.57 2.98
N ASP A 174 18.86 -7.53 2.11
CA ASP A 174 19.95 -8.47 2.37
C ASP A 174 21.31 -7.79 2.23
N GLY A 175 21.45 -6.87 1.27
CA GLY A 175 22.67 -6.08 1.08
C GLY A 175 22.97 -5.09 2.20
N VAL A 176 21.95 -4.69 2.99
CA VAL A 176 22.07 -3.67 4.04
C VAL A 176 22.12 -4.28 5.45
N THR A 177 22.04 -5.61 5.58
CA THR A 177 22.11 -6.29 6.90
C THR A 177 23.38 -5.99 7.70
N ILE A 178 24.48 -5.70 7.01
CA ILE A 178 25.79 -5.35 7.60
C ILE A 178 25.80 -3.91 8.13
N MET A 179 24.87 -3.06 7.68
CA MET A 179 24.77 -1.67 8.08
C MET A 179 24.25 -1.54 9.52
N SER A 180 24.84 -0.62 10.28
CA SER A 180 24.32 -0.24 11.59
C SER A 180 23.17 0.76 11.49
N HIS A 181 22.30 0.80 12.49
CA HIS A 181 21.23 1.81 12.57
C HIS A 181 21.73 3.27 12.47
N LEU A 182 22.93 3.58 12.99
CA LEU A 182 23.54 4.92 12.86
C LEU A 182 23.94 5.25 11.42
N GLN A 183 24.40 4.25 10.66
CA GLN A 183 24.71 4.43 9.24
C GLN A 183 23.44 4.63 8.42
N LEU A 184 22.36 3.90 8.74
CA LEU A 184 21.05 4.11 8.11
C LEU A 184 20.53 5.53 8.41
N GLU A 185 20.58 5.96 9.67
CA GLU A 185 20.20 7.31 10.07
C GLU A 185 21.00 8.38 9.31
N SER A 186 22.33 8.24 9.28
CA SER A 186 23.20 9.17 8.55
C SER A 186 22.86 9.22 7.05
N ASP A 187 22.56 8.08 6.42
CA ASP A 187 22.18 8.04 5.00
C ASP A 187 20.80 8.69 4.76
N LEU A 188 19.84 8.50 5.66
CA LEU A 188 18.52 9.15 5.57
C LEU A 188 18.60 10.67 5.81
N ILE A 189 19.50 11.12 6.69
CA ILE A 189 19.79 12.55 6.87
C ILE A 189 20.38 13.13 5.58
N LYS A 190 21.41 12.49 5.00
CA LYS A 190 22.01 12.92 3.72
C LYS A 190 20.98 12.93 2.59
N PHE A 191 20.13 11.92 2.54
CA PHE A 191 19.03 11.84 1.58
C PHE A 191 18.12 13.07 1.69
N THR A 192 17.64 13.41 2.89
CA THR A 192 16.76 14.57 3.08
C THR A 192 17.47 15.92 2.89
N GLU A 193 18.76 16.02 3.19
CA GLU A 193 19.58 17.20 2.86
C GLU A 193 19.71 17.39 1.35
N LEU A 194 19.93 16.31 0.60
CA LEU A 194 19.94 16.34 -0.87
C LEU A 194 18.61 16.88 -1.41
N LEU A 195 17.47 16.48 -0.82
CA LEU A 195 16.16 17.01 -1.20
C LEU A 195 16.06 18.51 -0.96
N LYS A 196 16.51 19.01 0.20
CA LYS A 196 16.56 20.45 0.48
C LYS A 196 17.43 21.20 -0.52
N ASN A 197 18.62 20.67 -0.81
CA ASN A 197 19.58 21.27 -1.75
C ASN A 197 19.01 21.34 -3.18
N LYS A 198 18.17 20.39 -3.56
CA LYS A 198 17.43 20.40 -4.84
C LYS A 198 16.12 21.19 -4.79
N GLN A 199 15.89 21.92 -3.70
CA GLN A 199 14.73 22.77 -3.47
C GLN A 199 13.40 21.99 -3.55
N PHE A 200 13.35 20.80 -2.97
CA PHE A 200 12.09 20.12 -2.69
C PHE A 200 11.54 20.60 -1.35
N GLU A 201 10.24 20.87 -1.31
CA GLU A 201 9.57 21.32 -0.10
C GLU A 201 8.85 20.15 0.59
N PRO A 202 9.02 19.97 1.91
CA PRO A 202 8.34 18.90 2.64
C PRO A 202 6.83 19.13 2.66
N GLN A 203 6.06 18.06 2.48
CA GLN A 203 4.61 18.10 2.65
C GLN A 203 4.26 17.99 4.14
N LYS A 204 3.79 19.10 4.73
CA LYS A 204 3.54 19.19 6.19
C LYS A 204 2.24 18.53 6.65
N ASN A 205 1.23 18.45 5.78
CA ASN A 205 -0.07 17.85 6.10
C ASN A 205 -0.40 16.74 5.11
N ILE A 206 -0.60 15.53 5.65
CA ILE A 206 -1.33 14.46 4.96
C ILE A 206 -2.45 14.10 5.91
N GLU A 207 -3.60 14.76 5.76
CA GLU A 207 -4.85 14.23 6.27
C GLU A 207 -5.17 13.00 5.40
N TYR A 208 -5.07 11.82 6.00
CA TYR A 208 -5.68 10.59 5.48
C TYR A 208 -7.13 10.52 5.94
#